data_AF-W1Q8F6-F1
#
_entry.id   AF-W1Q8F6-F1
#
_cell.length_a   1.000
_cell.length_b   1.000
_cell.length_c   1.000
_cell.angle_alpha   90.00
_cell.angle_beta   90.00
_cell.angle_gamma   90.00
#
_symmetry.space_group_name_H-M   'P 1'
#
loop_
_entity.id
_entity.type
_entity.pdbx_description
1 polymer ?
#
loop_
_entity_poly.entity_id
_entity_poly.type
_entity_poly.pdbx_seq_one_letter_code
_entity_poly.pdbx_strand_id
1 'polypeptide(L)'
;MEAPDSMNHSHESASVKAEGSQIRVRKGQSYEEYLLQKNQFLQEGPIVSELETFMENPIVKANLCSVDSIIKGQTIHGLERRYYLGYFDDCLNNCNELISKLKLESTDKQECKQHEKLLKQLTDIQQKCLNKLTRTLTIDEESKI
;
A
#
# COMPACT_ATOMS: atom_id res chain seq x y z
N MET A 1 -31.59 33.82 3.32
CA MET A 1 -31.01 32.47 3.45
C MET A 1 -30.24 32.22 2.18
N GLU A 2 -28.93 32.47 2.20
CA GLU A 2 -28.03 32.24 1.06
C GLU A 2 -27.33 30.90 1.27
N ALA A 3 -27.32 30.06 0.23
CA ALA A 3 -26.69 28.75 0.24
C ALA A 3 -25.15 28.92 0.09
N PRO A 4 -24.34 28.10 0.78
CA PRO A 4 -22.89 28.18 0.61
C PRO A 4 -22.47 27.54 -0.72
N ASP A 5 -21.65 28.29 -1.45
CA ASP A 5 -20.99 27.93 -2.70
C ASP A 5 -20.24 26.60 -2.59
N SER A 6 -20.54 25.69 -3.52
CA SER A 6 -19.80 24.44 -3.71
C SER A 6 -18.42 24.74 -4.29
N MET A 7 -17.41 24.83 -3.42
CA MET A 7 -16.00 24.91 -3.84
C MET A 7 -15.59 23.63 -4.62
N ASN A 8 -15.43 23.80 -5.93
CA ASN A 8 -14.77 22.83 -6.80
C ASN A 8 -13.29 22.71 -6.39
N HIS A 9 -12.94 21.62 -5.69
CA HIS A 9 -11.55 21.25 -5.44
C HIS A 9 -10.93 20.61 -6.69
N SER A 10 -10.61 21.44 -7.69
CA SER A 10 -9.76 21.02 -8.81
C SER A 10 -8.32 20.86 -8.28
N HIS A 11 -7.86 19.62 -8.14
CA HIS A 11 -6.48 19.30 -7.80
C HIS A 11 -5.53 19.65 -8.96
N GLU A 12 -5.08 20.90 -8.99
CA GLU A 12 -4.12 21.40 -9.98
C GLU A 12 -2.70 21.02 -9.52
N SER A 13 -1.97 20.23 -10.33
CA SER A 13 -0.59 19.82 -10.06
C SER A 13 0.40 20.59 -10.94
N ALA A 14 1.49 21.09 -10.35
CA ALA A 14 2.60 21.72 -11.05
C ALA A 14 3.64 20.67 -11.49
N SER A 15 4.40 20.91 -12.56
CA SER A 15 5.48 20.00 -12.99
C SER A 15 6.82 20.69 -12.80
N VAL A 16 7.73 20.04 -12.06
CA VAL A 16 9.11 20.52 -11.85
C VAL A 16 10.06 19.60 -12.62
N LYS A 17 11.03 20.18 -13.35
CA LYS A 17 12.07 19.40 -14.03
C LYS A 17 13.07 18.90 -12.99
N ALA A 18 13.15 17.59 -12.80
CA ALA A 18 14.30 16.94 -12.17
C ALA A 18 15.19 16.35 -13.26
N GLU A 19 16.51 16.27 -13.03
CA GLU A 19 17.46 15.69 -13.97
C GLU A 19 16.99 14.28 -14.40
N GLY A 20 16.56 14.15 -15.64
CA GLY A 20 16.11 12.90 -16.25
C GLY A 20 14.60 12.61 -16.25
N SER A 21 13.74 13.36 -15.53
CA SER A 21 12.27 13.16 -15.61
C SER A 21 11.42 14.34 -15.08
N GLN A 22 10.22 14.52 -15.64
CA GLN A 22 9.23 15.48 -15.12
C GLN A 22 8.55 14.91 -13.87
N ILE A 23 8.74 15.58 -12.73
CA ILE A 23 8.07 15.21 -11.48
C ILE A 23 6.83 16.10 -11.32
N ARG A 24 5.66 15.47 -11.16
CA ARG A 24 4.42 16.17 -10.80
C ARG A 24 4.44 16.46 -9.29
N VAL A 25 4.50 17.73 -8.94
CA VAL A 25 4.45 18.27 -7.58
C VAL A 25 3.12 18.99 -7.38
N ARG A 26 2.58 19.04 -6.17
CA ARG A 26 1.33 19.79 -5.94
C ARG A 26 1.56 21.29 -6.13
N LYS A 27 0.57 22.02 -6.63
CA LYS A 27 0.66 23.48 -6.75
C LYS A 27 0.93 24.09 -5.37
N GLY A 28 1.96 24.92 -5.26
CA GLY A 28 2.37 25.56 -4.01
C GLY A 28 3.34 24.76 -3.14
N GLN A 29 3.71 23.53 -3.53
CA GLN A 29 4.73 22.74 -2.86
C GLN A 29 6.08 22.92 -3.55
N SER A 30 7.12 23.24 -2.77
CA SER A 30 8.50 23.31 -3.27
C SER A 30 9.08 21.92 -3.55
N TYR A 31 10.13 21.86 -4.37
CA TYR A 31 10.80 20.59 -4.67
C TYR A 31 11.46 19.97 -3.42
N GLU A 32 12.00 20.79 -2.52
CA GLU A 32 12.59 20.34 -1.26
C GLU A 32 11.54 19.72 -0.33
N GLU A 33 10.37 20.34 -0.20
CA GLU A 33 9.25 19.78 0.57
C GLU A 33 8.76 18.45 -0.03
N TYR A 34 8.71 18.35 -1.36
CA TYR A 34 8.38 17.09 -2.03
C TYR A 34 9.40 15.99 -1.69
N LEU A 35 10.70 16.29 -1.76
CA LEU A 35 11.75 15.33 -1.42
C LEU A 35 11.69 14.93 0.05
N LEU A 36 11.42 15.88 0.96
CA LEU A 36 11.27 15.61 2.38
C LEU A 36 10.11 14.63 2.63
N GLN A 37 8.93 14.89 2.05
CA GLN A 37 7.77 14.01 2.16
C GLN A 37 8.02 12.64 1.54
N LYS A 38 8.71 12.58 0.39
CA LYS A 38 9.08 11.32 -0.25
C LYS A 38 10.01 10.51 0.65
N ASN A 39 11.01 11.15 1.25
CA ASN A 39 11.94 10.48 2.16
C ASN A 39 11.23 9.99 3.42
N GLN A 40 10.39 10.82 4.03
CA GLN A 40 9.54 10.43 5.17
C GLN A 40 8.67 9.22 4.83
N PHE A 41 7.98 9.25 3.69
CA PHE A 41 7.15 8.13 3.24
C PHE A 41 7.94 6.83 3.04
N LEU A 42 9.17 6.92 2.51
CA LEU A 42 10.02 5.74 2.34
C LEU A 42 10.60 5.21 3.66
N GLN A 43 10.77 6.07 4.66
CA GLN A 43 11.31 5.67 5.98
C GLN A 43 10.24 5.18 6.94
N GLU A 44 9.06 5.81 6.95
CA GLU A 44 8.00 5.55 7.93
C GLU A 44 6.83 4.73 7.36
N GLY A 45 6.77 4.66 6.02
CA GLY A 45 5.67 4.08 5.27
C GLY A 45 4.44 4.98 5.24
N PRO A 46 3.31 4.49 4.69
CA PRO A 46 2.03 5.19 4.75
C PRO A 46 1.58 5.42 6.21
N ILE A 47 1.17 6.66 6.50
CA ILE A 47 0.53 7.03 7.77
C ILE A 47 -0.90 6.52 7.74
N VAL A 48 -1.23 5.62 8.67
CA VAL A 48 -2.59 5.09 8.84
C VAL A 48 -3.04 5.49 10.24
N SER A 49 -4.14 6.21 10.34
CA SER A 49 -4.60 6.87 11.58
C SER A 49 -5.01 5.93 12.73
N GLU A 50 -5.17 4.63 12.47
CA GLU A 50 -5.67 3.63 13.45
C GLU A 50 -4.82 2.35 13.44
N LEU A 51 -3.50 2.49 13.32
CA LEU A 51 -2.59 1.41 12.97
C LEU A 51 -2.07 0.56 14.14
N GLU A 52 -2.11 1.08 15.37
CA GLU A 52 -1.62 0.35 16.56
C GLU A 52 -2.27 -1.04 16.67
N THR A 53 -3.53 -1.15 16.27
CA THR A 53 -4.30 -2.40 16.26
C THR A 53 -3.78 -3.44 15.26
N PHE A 54 -3.16 -3.06 14.14
CA PHE A 54 -2.71 -4.02 13.11
C PHE A 54 -1.33 -4.60 13.40
N MET A 55 -0.41 -3.82 13.99
CA MET A 55 0.92 -4.31 14.32
C MET A 55 0.90 -5.29 15.50
N GLU A 56 -0.08 -5.13 16.40
CA GLU A 56 -0.23 -5.96 17.61
C GLU A 56 -1.25 -7.10 17.47
N ASN A 57 -2.23 -7.02 16.56
CA ASN A 57 -3.13 -8.14 16.25
C ASN A 57 -2.87 -8.72 14.87
N PRO A 58 -2.52 -10.02 14.77
CA PRO A 58 -2.54 -10.71 13.49
C PRO A 58 -4.01 -10.91 13.07
N ILE A 59 -4.55 -9.95 12.31
CA ILE A 59 -5.80 -10.10 11.52
C ILE A 59 -5.68 -11.27 10.52
N VAL A 60 -4.49 -11.83 10.39
CA VAL A 60 -4.09 -13.04 9.67
C VAL A 60 -4.96 -14.28 9.96
N LYS A 61 -5.79 -14.30 11.01
CA LYS A 61 -6.65 -15.47 11.31
C LYS A 61 -8.01 -15.50 10.59
N ALA A 62 -8.53 -14.38 10.09
CA ALA A 62 -9.88 -14.32 9.52
C ALA A 62 -9.88 -14.34 7.99
N ASN A 63 -10.93 -14.93 7.39
CA ASN A 63 -11.19 -14.74 5.95
C ASN A 63 -11.58 -13.28 5.70
N LEU A 64 -10.73 -12.54 4.98
CA LEU A 64 -10.96 -11.12 4.69
C LEU A 64 -12.21 -10.85 3.85
N CYS A 65 -12.81 -11.87 3.22
CA CYS A 65 -14.10 -11.69 2.58
C CYS A 65 -15.23 -11.46 3.59
N SER A 66 -15.12 -12.06 4.78
CA SER A 66 -16.17 -12.08 5.81
C SER A 66 -16.04 -10.96 6.84
N VAL A 67 -14.96 -10.17 6.82
CA VAL A 67 -14.76 -9.04 7.74
C VAL A 67 -15.32 -7.74 7.14
N ASP A 68 -15.48 -6.71 7.95
CA ASP A 68 -15.94 -5.39 7.49
C ASP A 68 -14.90 -4.66 6.63
N SER A 69 -15.35 -3.64 5.89
CA SER A 69 -14.51 -2.90 4.95
C SER A 69 -13.37 -2.11 5.62
N ILE A 70 -13.54 -1.70 6.89
CA ILE A 70 -12.52 -0.95 7.63
C ILE A 70 -11.36 -1.88 7.95
N ILE A 71 -11.65 -3.06 8.48
CA ILE A 71 -10.65 -4.09 8.78
C ILE A 71 -9.92 -4.55 7.52
N LYS A 72 -10.63 -4.69 6.39
CA LYS A 72 -9.98 -4.98 5.09
C LYS A 72 -9.00 -3.88 4.71
N GLY A 73 -9.41 -2.62 4.80
CA GLY A 73 -8.57 -1.47 4.48
C GLY A 73 -7.33 -1.38 5.38
N GLN A 74 -7.52 -1.50 6.69
CA GLN A 74 -6.43 -1.53 7.66
C GLN A 74 -5.45 -2.67 7.39
N THR A 75 -5.94 -3.85 7.02
CA THR A 75 -5.09 -5.00 6.69
C THR A 75 -4.21 -4.73 5.48
N ILE A 76 -4.79 -4.21 4.39
CA ILE A 76 -4.04 -3.90 3.18
C ILE A 76 -2.99 -2.82 3.45
N HIS A 77 -3.36 -1.72 4.12
CA HIS A 77 -2.42 -0.65 4.43
C HIS A 77 -1.32 -1.08 5.41
N GLY A 78 -1.64 -1.96 6.36
CA GLY A 78 -0.65 -2.54 7.25
C GLY A 78 0.40 -3.38 6.52
N LEU A 79 -0.01 -4.16 5.52
CA LEU A 79 0.92 -4.89 4.64
C LEU A 79 1.79 -3.93 3.81
N GLU A 80 1.18 -2.90 3.21
CA GLU A 80 1.91 -1.87 2.45
C GLU A 80 2.97 -1.20 3.33
N ARG A 81 2.63 -0.85 4.58
CA ARG A 81 3.60 -0.27 5.51
C ARG A 81 4.76 -1.21 5.81
N ARG A 82 4.51 -2.49 6.10
CA ARG A 82 5.57 -3.48 6.30
C ARG A 82 6.52 -3.55 5.11
N TYR A 83 5.97 -3.51 3.89
CA TYR A 83 6.78 -3.45 2.68
C TYR A 83 7.66 -2.20 2.64
N TYR A 84 7.13 -1.01 2.90
CA TYR A 84 7.93 0.21 2.88
C TYR A 84 8.98 0.28 4.00
N LEU A 85 8.68 -0.30 5.16
CA LEU A 85 9.62 -0.41 6.29
C LEU A 85 10.70 -1.49 6.11
N GLY A 86 10.68 -2.23 4.99
CA GLY A 86 11.69 -3.25 4.70
C GLY A 86 11.46 -4.61 5.33
N TYR A 87 10.33 -4.82 6.02
CA TYR A 87 9.94 -6.13 6.57
C TYR A 87 9.37 -7.05 5.48
N PHE A 88 10.17 -7.34 4.46
CA PHE A 88 9.71 -8.02 3.25
C PHE A 88 9.28 -9.47 3.49
N ASP A 89 10.05 -10.25 4.27
CA ASP A 89 9.72 -11.63 4.61
C ASP A 89 8.40 -11.72 5.40
N ASP A 90 8.24 -10.89 6.43
CA ASP A 90 7.00 -10.79 7.20
C ASP A 90 5.83 -10.37 6.31
N CYS A 91 6.00 -9.35 5.47
CA CYS A 91 4.96 -8.88 4.56
C CYS A 91 4.52 -10.02 3.61
N LEU A 92 5.51 -10.73 3.03
CA LEU A 92 5.29 -11.86 2.14
C LEU A 92 4.55 -13.01 2.83
N ASN A 93 4.98 -13.39 4.04
CA ASN A 93 4.34 -14.45 4.82
C ASN A 93 2.88 -14.13 5.14
N ASN A 94 2.61 -12.88 5.55
CA ASN A 94 1.24 -12.44 5.81
C ASN A 94 0.38 -12.42 4.52
N CYS A 95 0.93 -11.96 3.39
CA CYS A 95 0.24 -12.05 2.10
C CYS A 95 -0.11 -13.50 1.74
N ASN A 96 0.84 -14.43 1.87
CA ASN A 96 0.62 -15.85 1.58
C ASN A 96 -0.49 -16.44 2.46
N GLU A 97 -0.44 -16.16 3.76
CA GLU A 97 -1.43 -16.68 4.70
C GLU A 97 -2.83 -16.13 4.41
N LEU A 98 -2.96 -14.83 4.15
CA LEU A 98 -4.24 -14.19 3.80
C LEU A 98 -4.80 -14.72 2.48
N ILE A 99 -3.96 -14.87 1.46
CA ILE A 99 -4.37 -15.45 0.17
C ILE A 99 -4.87 -16.89 0.36
N SER A 100 -4.16 -17.70 1.15
CA SER A 100 -4.54 -19.11 1.39
C SER A 100 -5.89 -19.27 2.09
N LYS A 101 -6.28 -18.27 2.90
CA LYS A 101 -7.54 -18.25 3.66
C LYS A 101 -8.67 -17.52 2.93
N LEU A 102 -8.36 -16.82 1.84
CA LEU A 102 -9.34 -16.10 1.05
C LEU A 102 -10.26 -17.12 0.36
N LYS A 103 -11.49 -17.22 0.86
CA LYS A 103 -12.51 -18.10 0.30
C LYS A 103 -13.74 -17.28 -0.06
N LEU A 104 -14.23 -17.47 -1.27
CA LEU A 104 -15.52 -16.96 -1.69
C LEU A 104 -16.55 -18.09 -1.65
N GLU A 105 -17.55 -17.95 -0.79
CA GLU A 105 -18.66 -18.91 -0.69
C GLU A 105 -19.92 -18.44 -1.44
N SER A 106 -19.89 -17.20 -1.95
CA SER A 106 -21.03 -16.56 -2.59
C SER A 106 -21.00 -16.69 -4.10
N THR A 107 -22.18 -16.80 -4.69
CA THR A 107 -22.39 -16.74 -6.15
C THR A 107 -22.76 -15.34 -6.63
N ASP A 108 -22.83 -14.36 -5.72
CA ASP A 108 -23.15 -12.98 -6.08
C ASP A 108 -22.03 -12.32 -6.91
N LYS A 109 -22.41 -11.70 -8.04
CA LYS A 109 -21.46 -11.12 -8.99
C LYS A 109 -20.68 -9.95 -8.39
N GLN A 110 -21.27 -9.17 -7.49
CA GLN A 110 -20.61 -8.03 -6.87
C GLN A 110 -19.59 -8.50 -5.83
N GLU A 111 -19.94 -9.51 -5.04
CA GLU A 111 -19.01 -10.13 -4.08
C GLU A 111 -17.84 -10.83 -4.79
N CYS A 112 -18.09 -11.52 -5.92
CA CYS A 112 -17.02 -12.07 -6.77
C CYS A 112 -16.02 -10.99 -7.20
N LYS A 113 -16.51 -9.85 -7.71
CA LYS A 113 -15.66 -8.73 -8.14
C LYS A 113 -14.84 -8.15 -6.99
N GLN A 114 -15.44 -8.03 -5.80
CA GLN A 114 -14.74 -7.54 -4.62
C GLN A 114 -13.66 -8.52 -4.16
N HIS A 115 -13.95 -9.82 -4.19
CA HIS A 115 -12.98 -10.87 -3.91
C HIS A 115 -11.80 -10.82 -4.89
N GLU A 116 -12.07 -10.76 -6.20
CA GLU A 116 -11.02 -10.64 -7.23
C GLU A 116 -10.16 -9.38 -7.03
N LYS A 117 -10.79 -8.25 -6.71
CA LYS A 117 -10.07 -7.00 -6.43
C LYS A 117 -9.14 -7.15 -5.23
N LEU A 118 -9.63 -7.75 -4.14
CA LEU A 118 -8.86 -7.99 -2.93
C LEU A 118 -7.69 -8.95 -3.18
N LEU A 119 -7.95 -10.06 -3.88
CA LEU A 119 -6.93 -11.04 -4.26
C LEU A 119 -5.83 -10.38 -5.12
N LYS A 120 -6.22 -9.51 -6.06
CA LYS A 120 -5.28 -8.76 -6.88
C LYS A 120 -4.42 -7.83 -6.01
N GLN A 121 -5.01 -7.08 -5.08
CA GLN A 121 -4.25 -6.20 -4.18
C GLN A 121 -3.22 -6.98 -3.34
N LEU A 122 -3.63 -8.12 -2.77
CA LEU A 122 -2.72 -8.98 -1.99
C LEU A 122 -1.59 -9.54 -2.85
N THR A 123 -1.92 -10.04 -4.04
CA THR A 123 -0.93 -10.56 -5.01
C THR A 123 0.04 -9.47 -5.47
N ASP A 124 -0.44 -8.25 -5.72
CA ASP A 124 0.41 -7.14 -6.12
C ASP A 124 1.44 -6.78 -5.03
N ILE A 125 1.04 -6.79 -3.76
CA ILE A 125 1.96 -6.56 -2.62
C ILE A 125 2.94 -7.73 -2.47
N GLN A 126 2.44 -8.97 -2.57
CA GLN A 126 3.26 -10.19 -2.53
C GLN A 126 4.37 -10.15 -3.59
N GLN A 127 4.02 -9.82 -4.84
CA GLN A 127 4.98 -9.72 -5.94
C GLN A 127 6.00 -8.60 -5.73
N LYS A 128 5.61 -7.46 -5.16
CA LYS A 128 6.56 -6.41 -4.78
C LYS A 128 7.57 -6.90 -3.75
N CYS A 129 7.13 -7.66 -2.75
CA CYS A 129 8.02 -8.25 -1.73
C CYS A 129 8.99 -9.25 -2.36
N LEU A 130 8.47 -10.18 -3.18
CA LEU A 130 9.29 -11.16 -3.91
C LEU A 130 10.35 -10.47 -4.78
N ASN A 131 9.96 -9.48 -5.57
CA ASN A 131 10.89 -8.73 -6.41
C ASN A 131 11.99 -8.02 -5.60
N LYS A 132 11.66 -7.53 -4.39
CA LYS A 132 12.65 -6.92 -3.50
C LYS A 132 13.61 -7.96 -2.93
N LEU A 133 13.10 -9.07 -2.41
CA LEU A 133 13.91 -10.15 -1.86
C LEU A 133 14.86 -10.74 -2.92
N THR A 134 14.35 -11.02 -4.13
CA THR A 134 15.19 -11.53 -5.23
C THR A 134 16.30 -10.56 -5.60
N ARG A 135 16.04 -9.25 -5.64
CA ARG A 135 17.06 -8.24 -5.94
C ARG A 135 18.14 -8.15 -4.85
N THR A 136 17.76 -8.27 -3.58
CA THR A 136 18.73 -8.29 -2.48
C THR A 136 19.66 -9.49 -2.60
N LEU A 137 19.10 -10.67 -2.89
CA LEU A 137 19.88 -11.90 -3.06
C LEU A 137 20.89 -11.81 -4.22
N THR A 138 20.51 -11.19 -5.34
CA THR A 138 21.43 -11.02 -6.49
C THR A 138 22.60 -10.06 -6.20
N ILE A 139 22.40 -9.04 -5.36
CA ILE A 139 23.44 -8.06 -5.01
C ILE A 139 24.48 -8.66 -4.05
N ASP A 140 24.04 -9.53 -3.14
CA ASP A 140 24.92 -10.23 -2.20
C ASP A 140 25.80 -11.29 -2.88
N GLU A 141 25.41 -11.80 -4.05
CA GLU A 141 26.23 -12.70 -4.87
C GLU A 141 27.29 -11.94 -5.69
N GLU A 142 26.94 -10.78 -6.25
CA GLU A 142 27.90 -9.93 -6.98
C GLU A 142 28.94 -9.27 -6.08
N SER A 143 28.60 -9.01 -4.81
CA SER A 143 29.52 -8.40 -3.83
C SER A 143 30.55 -9.37 -3.24
N LYS A 144 30.49 -10.66 -3.62
CA LYS A 144 31.41 -11.72 -3.18
C LYS A 144 32.45 -12.12 -4.24
N ILE A 145 32.48 -11.43 -5.38
CA ILE A 145 33.43 -11.66 -6.48
C ILE A 145 34.54 -10.61 -6.44
#